data_AF-A0A4P8VUP7-F1
#
_entry.id   AF-A0A4P8VUP7-F1
#
_cell.length_a   1.000
_cell.length_b   1.000
_cell.length_c   1.000
_cell.angle_alpha   90.00
_cell.angle_beta   90.00
_cell.angle_gamma   90.00
#
_symmetry.space_group_name_H-M   'P 1'
#
loop_
_entity.id
_entity.type
_entity.pdbx_description
1 polymer ?
#
loop_
_entity_poly.entity_id
_entity_poly.type
_entity_poly.pdbx_seq_one_letter_code
_entity_poly.pdbx_strand_id
1 'polypeptide(L)'
;MPGADYRLATLLGLPLTVNRLMIYSQACHMGAAMLRIAKDLAENNRGARVLVVACEITVLSFRGPNEGDFEALAGQAGFGDGAGAVVVGADPLEGIEKPIYEIAAAMQETVAESQGAVGGHLRAFGWTFYFLNQLPAIIADNLGRSLERALAPLGVREWNDVFWVAHPGNWAIMDAIEAKLQLSPDKLSTARHVFT
;
A
#
# COMPACT_ATOMS: atom_id res chain seq x y z
N MET A 1 8.23 1.87 -23.85
CA MET A 1 9.02 0.62 -23.70
C MET A 1 8.15 -0.43 -23.02
N PRO A 2 8.39 -1.75 -23.21
CA PRO A 2 7.72 -2.79 -22.42
C PRO A 2 8.00 -2.59 -20.92
N GLY A 3 6.98 -2.75 -20.10
CA GLY A 3 7.06 -2.57 -18.64
C GLY A 3 7.53 -3.82 -17.89
N ALA A 4 7.56 -3.69 -16.57
CA ALA A 4 7.90 -4.78 -15.65
C ALA A 4 6.87 -5.92 -15.74
N ASP A 5 5.59 -5.60 -16.00
CA ASP A 5 4.52 -6.54 -16.27
C ASP A 5 4.83 -7.49 -17.45
N TYR A 6 5.41 -6.96 -18.54
CA TYR A 6 5.82 -7.77 -19.69
C TYR A 6 6.97 -8.72 -19.34
N ARG A 7 7.97 -8.21 -18.60
CA ARG A 7 9.12 -9.01 -18.15
C ARG A 7 8.66 -10.12 -17.21
N LEU A 8 7.82 -9.78 -16.23
CA LEU A 8 7.26 -10.72 -15.27
C LEU A 8 6.46 -11.83 -15.97
N ALA A 9 5.54 -11.46 -16.87
CA ALA A 9 4.74 -12.44 -17.60
C ALA A 9 5.62 -13.41 -18.41
N THR A 10 6.69 -12.90 -19.01
CA THR A 10 7.66 -13.72 -19.77
C THR A 10 8.43 -14.66 -18.84
N LEU A 11 8.94 -14.16 -17.70
CA LEU A 11 9.71 -14.94 -16.73
C LEU A 11 8.88 -16.07 -16.09
N LEU A 12 7.60 -15.81 -15.84
CA LEU A 12 6.67 -16.79 -15.27
C LEU A 12 6.07 -17.73 -16.32
N GLY A 13 6.35 -17.52 -17.62
CA GLY A 13 5.75 -18.31 -18.70
C GLY A 13 4.23 -18.17 -18.78
N LEU A 14 3.68 -17.00 -18.42
CA LEU A 14 2.25 -16.75 -18.50
C LEU A 14 1.76 -16.77 -19.96
N PRO A 15 0.48 -17.10 -20.20
CA PRO A 15 -0.08 -17.06 -21.55
C PRO A 15 0.14 -15.70 -22.23
N LEU A 16 0.45 -15.71 -23.53
CA LEU A 16 0.65 -14.47 -24.30
C LEU A 16 -0.61 -13.59 -24.36
N THR A 17 -1.77 -14.17 -24.06
CA THR A 17 -3.08 -13.51 -23.98
C THR A 17 -3.41 -12.95 -22.60
N VAL A 18 -2.49 -13.03 -21.63
CA VAL A 18 -2.74 -12.51 -20.28
C VAL A 18 -3.01 -11.00 -20.32
N ASN A 19 -4.12 -10.58 -19.72
CA ASN A 19 -4.44 -9.17 -19.53
C ASN A 19 -3.46 -8.58 -18.51
N ARG A 20 -2.82 -7.46 -18.86
CA ARG A 20 -1.81 -6.81 -18.02
C ARG A 20 -2.21 -5.37 -17.73
N LEU A 21 -2.01 -4.97 -16.48
CA LEU A 21 -2.11 -3.59 -16.02
C LEU A 21 -0.85 -3.26 -15.24
N MET A 22 -0.04 -2.36 -15.79
CA MET A 22 1.18 -1.87 -15.13
C MET A 22 0.92 -0.47 -14.59
N ILE A 23 1.15 -0.28 -13.29
CA ILE A 23 1.03 1.02 -12.63
C ILE A 23 2.41 1.39 -12.10
N TYR A 24 2.98 2.45 -12.66
CA TYR A 24 4.28 2.99 -12.26
C TYR A 24 4.14 4.22 -11.37
N SER A 25 5.14 4.41 -10.52
CA SER A 25 5.39 5.68 -9.83
C SER A 25 4.21 6.14 -8.97
N GLN A 26 3.52 5.18 -8.35
CA GLN A 26 2.54 5.43 -7.31
C GLN A 26 3.18 5.11 -5.96
N ALA A 27 3.00 6.01 -4.99
CA ALA A 27 3.62 5.91 -3.69
C ALA A 27 3.04 4.75 -2.85
N CYS A 28 3.40 4.71 -1.57
CA CYS A 28 3.22 3.56 -0.68
C CYS A 28 1.78 3.02 -0.51
N HIS A 29 0.74 3.77 -0.90
CA HIS A 29 -0.65 3.31 -0.85
C HIS A 29 -1.01 2.32 -1.96
N MET A 30 -0.12 2.10 -2.93
CA MET A 30 -0.44 1.33 -4.14
C MET A 30 -0.75 -0.15 -3.84
N GLY A 31 -0.21 -0.72 -2.76
CA GLY A 31 -0.56 -2.08 -2.34
C GLY A 31 -2.08 -2.27 -2.16
N ALA A 32 -2.73 -1.36 -1.41
CA ALA A 32 -4.17 -1.43 -1.17
C ALA A 32 -5.00 -1.12 -2.43
N ALA A 33 -4.57 -0.13 -3.23
CA ALA A 33 -5.31 0.21 -4.44
C ALA A 33 -5.17 -0.85 -5.56
N MET A 34 -4.08 -1.62 -5.60
CA MET A 34 -3.97 -2.81 -6.47
C MET A 34 -4.94 -3.92 -6.04
N LEU A 35 -5.14 -4.14 -4.73
CA LEU A 35 -6.15 -5.09 -4.24
C LEU A 35 -7.57 -4.67 -4.63
N ARG A 36 -7.87 -3.36 -4.57
CA ARG A 36 -9.15 -2.82 -5.05
C ARG A 36 -9.37 -3.12 -6.54
N ILE A 37 -8.37 -2.85 -7.37
CA ILE A 37 -8.45 -3.14 -8.81
C ILE A 37 -8.59 -4.65 -9.05
N ALA A 38 -7.84 -5.47 -8.32
CA ALA A 38 -7.90 -6.92 -8.44
C ALA A 38 -9.26 -7.49 -8.02
N LYS A 39 -9.91 -6.92 -7.00
CA LYS A 39 -11.29 -7.24 -6.61
C LYS A 39 -12.24 -7.03 -7.78
N ASP A 40 -12.25 -5.83 -8.36
CA ASP A 40 -13.14 -5.49 -9.48
C ASP A 40 -12.90 -6.42 -10.69
N LEU A 41 -11.63 -6.71 -11.01
CA LEU A 41 -11.27 -7.61 -12.10
C LEU A 41 -11.68 -9.06 -11.83
N ALA A 42 -11.49 -9.56 -10.61
CA ALA A 42 -11.82 -10.93 -10.23
C ALA A 42 -13.33 -11.17 -10.17
N GLU A 43 -14.09 -10.24 -9.61
CA GLU A 43 -15.56 -10.37 -9.45
C GLU A 43 -16.30 -10.16 -10.76
N ASN A 44 -15.82 -9.25 -11.62
CA ASN A 44 -16.49 -8.92 -12.87
C ASN A 44 -16.15 -9.88 -14.03
N ASN A 45 -15.22 -10.82 -13.82
CA ASN A 45 -14.81 -11.80 -14.84
C ASN A 45 -14.82 -13.21 -14.26
N ARG A 46 -15.87 -13.98 -14.56
CA ARG A 46 -16.06 -15.33 -14.02
C ARG A 46 -14.84 -16.23 -14.27
N GLY A 47 -14.32 -16.83 -13.21
CA GLY A 47 -13.15 -17.72 -13.26
C GLY A 47 -11.80 -17.00 -13.37
N ALA A 48 -11.77 -15.67 -13.33
CA ALA A 48 -10.50 -14.94 -13.35
C ALA A 48 -9.68 -15.19 -12.08
N ARG A 49 -8.36 -15.24 -12.27
CA ARG A 49 -7.35 -15.24 -11.21
C ARG A 49 -6.35 -14.14 -11.53
N VAL A 50 -6.28 -13.14 -10.66
CA VAL A 50 -5.46 -11.95 -10.83
C VAL A 50 -4.21 -12.09 -9.97
N LEU A 51 -3.05 -12.20 -10.62
CA LEU A 51 -1.76 -12.10 -9.95
C LEU A 51 -1.41 -10.62 -9.75
N VAL A 52 -1.44 -10.17 -8.50
CA VAL A 52 -0.99 -8.84 -8.10
C VAL A 52 0.45 -8.95 -7.62
N VAL A 53 1.33 -8.11 -8.16
CA VAL A 53 2.74 -8.03 -7.74
C VAL A 53 3.08 -6.57 -7.44
N ALA A 54 3.64 -6.35 -6.25
CA ALA A 54 4.30 -5.11 -5.88
C ALA A 54 5.80 -5.40 -5.74
N CYS A 55 6.64 -4.60 -6.37
CA CYS A 55 8.09 -4.74 -6.28
C CYS A 55 8.70 -3.35 -6.25
N GLU A 56 9.43 -3.05 -5.19
CA GLU A 56 10.11 -1.78 -5.01
C GLU A 56 11.60 -1.97 -4.75
N ILE A 57 12.36 -1.12 -5.41
CA ILE A 57 13.82 -1.13 -5.41
C ILE A 57 14.30 0.30 -5.24
N THR A 58 15.14 0.53 -4.23
CA THR A 58 15.66 1.84 -3.81
C THR A 58 16.73 2.41 -4.73
N VAL A 59 17.12 1.68 -5.78
CA VAL A 59 18.18 2.09 -6.72
C VAL A 59 17.95 3.47 -7.34
N LEU A 60 16.68 3.86 -7.55
CA LEU A 60 16.35 5.17 -8.12
C LEU A 60 16.33 6.29 -7.08
N SER A 61 16.33 5.99 -5.78
CA SER A 61 16.29 7.00 -4.72
C SER A 61 17.57 7.08 -3.89
N PHE A 62 18.45 6.08 -4.04
CA PHE A 62 19.73 5.99 -3.34
C PHE A 62 20.66 7.16 -3.70
N ARG A 63 21.15 7.88 -2.69
CA ARG A 63 22.09 8.98 -2.89
C ARG A 63 22.93 9.27 -1.66
N GLY A 64 24.04 9.97 -1.86
CA GLY A 64 24.89 10.45 -0.78
C GLY A 64 24.19 11.48 0.11
N PRO A 65 24.59 11.60 1.40
CA PRO A 65 23.99 12.56 2.33
C PRO A 65 24.29 14.00 1.93
N ASN A 66 23.38 14.91 2.29
CA ASN A 66 23.54 16.35 2.13
C ASN A 66 23.05 17.04 3.42
N GLU A 67 23.89 17.86 4.05
CA GLU A 67 23.60 18.54 5.32
C GLU A 67 22.34 19.42 5.26
N GLY A 68 21.98 19.93 4.08
CA GLY A 68 20.78 20.73 3.88
C GLY A 68 19.50 19.93 3.57
N ASP A 69 19.57 18.61 3.48
CA ASP A 69 18.48 17.73 3.02
C ASP A 69 18.23 16.58 4.01
N PHE A 70 17.72 16.95 5.19
CA PHE A 70 17.36 15.98 6.25
C PHE A 70 16.27 15.00 5.82
N GLU A 71 15.36 15.41 4.93
CA GLU A 71 14.28 14.55 4.42
C GLU A 71 14.85 13.44 3.54
N ALA A 72 15.85 13.74 2.71
CA ALA A 72 16.57 12.70 2.00
C ALA A 72 17.26 11.73 2.94
N LEU A 73 17.88 12.20 4.03
CA LEU A 73 18.52 11.34 5.03
C LEU A 73 17.50 10.40 5.71
N ALA A 74 16.34 10.93 6.10
CA ALA A 74 15.25 10.12 6.64
C ALA A 74 14.76 9.05 5.64
N GLY A 75 14.64 9.42 4.35
CA GLY A 75 14.33 8.48 3.28
C GLY A 75 15.39 7.40 3.08
N GLN A 76 16.69 7.75 3.13
CA GLN A 76 17.77 6.76 3.04
C GLN A 76 17.77 5.78 4.21
N ALA A 77 17.31 6.19 5.40
CA ALA A 77 17.22 5.34 6.58
C ALA A 77 15.95 4.48 6.63
N GLY A 78 14.85 4.95 6.00
CA GLY A 78 13.55 4.30 6.08
C GLY A 78 13.17 3.43 4.87
N PHE A 79 13.81 3.60 3.72
CA PHE A 79 13.49 2.81 2.52
C PHE A 79 14.33 1.54 2.41
N GLY A 80 13.68 0.46 1.98
CA GLY A 80 14.31 -0.82 1.69
C GLY A 80 13.77 -1.43 0.40
N ASP A 81 14.45 -2.46 -0.07
CA ASP A 81 14.06 -3.22 -1.26
C ASP A 81 13.11 -4.36 -0.86
N GLY A 82 12.10 -4.63 -1.67
CA GLY A 82 11.15 -5.71 -1.39
C GLY A 82 10.21 -6.02 -2.53
N ALA A 83 9.68 -7.24 -2.53
CA ALA A 83 8.60 -7.63 -3.44
C ALA A 83 7.58 -8.52 -2.71
N GLY A 84 6.31 -8.36 -3.06
CA GLY A 84 5.21 -9.16 -2.56
C GLY A 84 4.24 -9.49 -3.69
N ALA A 85 3.62 -10.66 -3.61
CA ALA A 85 2.64 -11.10 -4.59
C ALA A 85 1.45 -11.78 -3.92
N VAL A 86 0.26 -11.57 -4.47
CA VAL A 86 -0.96 -12.27 -4.06
C VAL A 86 -1.75 -12.69 -5.28
N VAL A 87 -2.50 -13.78 -5.16
CA VAL A 87 -3.49 -14.20 -6.16
C VAL A 87 -4.87 -13.87 -5.63
N VAL A 88 -5.61 -13.07 -6.39
CA VAL A 88 -6.98 -12.67 -6.07
C VAL A 88 -7.94 -13.33 -7.05
N GLY A 89 -9.02 -13.91 -6.54
CA GLY A 89 -10.04 -14.57 -7.33
C GLY A 89 -11.38 -14.56 -6.60
N ALA A 90 -12.46 -14.63 -7.37
CA ALA A 90 -13.80 -14.93 -6.87
C ALA A 90 -14.15 -16.40 -7.13
N ASP A 91 -15.15 -16.92 -6.41
CA ASP A 91 -15.65 -18.29 -6.52
C ASP A 91 -14.52 -19.34 -6.41
N PRO A 92 -13.95 -19.55 -5.20
CA PRO A 92 -12.85 -20.48 -5.01
C PRO A 92 -13.27 -21.91 -5.37
N LEU A 93 -12.36 -22.64 -6.03
CA LEU A 93 -12.58 -24.04 -6.40
C LEU A 93 -12.44 -24.94 -5.18
N GLU A 94 -13.55 -25.53 -4.74
CA GLU A 94 -13.59 -26.43 -3.59
C GLU A 94 -12.57 -27.58 -3.72
N GLY A 95 -11.81 -27.84 -2.65
CA GLY A 95 -10.80 -28.89 -2.60
C GLY A 95 -9.48 -28.58 -3.34
N ILE A 96 -9.42 -27.48 -4.10
CA ILE A 96 -8.21 -27.04 -4.83
C ILE A 96 -7.66 -25.74 -4.22
N GLU A 97 -8.55 -24.76 -4.02
CA GLU A 97 -8.19 -23.44 -3.53
C GLU A 97 -8.62 -23.27 -2.08
N LYS A 98 -7.76 -22.62 -1.29
CA LYS A 98 -8.02 -22.30 0.12
C LYS A 98 -8.03 -20.79 0.31
N PRO A 99 -9.20 -20.15 0.44
CA PRO A 99 -9.29 -18.72 0.75
C PRO A 99 -8.58 -18.41 2.07
N ILE A 100 -7.86 -17.28 2.10
CA ILE A 100 -7.19 -16.77 3.31
C ILE A 100 -7.94 -15.55 3.85
N TYR A 101 -8.28 -14.61 2.97
CA TYR A 101 -9.06 -13.41 3.26
C TYR A 101 -10.07 -13.16 2.15
N GLU A 102 -11.15 -12.45 2.50
CA GLU A 102 -12.14 -11.93 1.56
C GLU A 102 -12.04 -10.40 1.53
N ILE A 103 -12.02 -9.81 0.33
CA ILE A 103 -12.02 -8.36 0.17
C ILE A 103 -13.48 -7.89 0.12
N ALA A 104 -14.12 -7.70 1.28
CA ALA A 104 -15.53 -7.35 1.35
C ALA A 104 -15.84 -5.96 0.75
N ALA A 105 -14.95 -4.99 1.00
CA ALA A 105 -15.06 -3.62 0.51
C ALA A 105 -13.67 -3.02 0.25
N ALA A 106 -13.62 -2.01 -0.62
CA ALA A 106 -12.40 -1.24 -0.87
C ALA A 106 -12.76 0.23 -1.10
N MET A 107 -12.06 1.13 -0.39
CA MET A 107 -12.30 2.57 -0.43
C MET A 107 -10.98 3.33 -0.54
N GLN A 108 -11.05 4.51 -1.14
CA GLN A 108 -9.96 5.48 -1.17
C GLN A 108 -10.55 6.87 -0.94
N GLU A 109 -9.92 7.65 -0.07
CA GLU A 109 -10.29 9.04 0.20
C GLU A 109 -9.08 9.95 0.02
N THR A 110 -9.28 11.11 -0.60
CA THR A 110 -8.27 12.16 -0.67
C THR A 110 -8.53 13.14 0.47
N VAL A 111 -7.53 13.35 1.33
CA VAL A 111 -7.63 14.30 2.43
C VAL A 111 -7.59 15.72 1.88
N ALA A 112 -8.60 16.54 2.22
CA ALA A 112 -8.67 17.93 1.79
C ALA A 112 -7.45 18.72 2.30
N GLU A 113 -6.99 19.70 1.51
CA GLU A 113 -5.88 20.61 1.89
C GLU A 113 -4.56 19.90 2.24
N SER A 114 -4.41 18.62 1.86
CA SER A 114 -3.19 17.82 2.07
C SER A 114 -2.17 17.93 0.92
N GLN A 115 -2.40 18.83 -0.03
CA GLN A 115 -1.52 18.99 -1.19
C GLN A 115 -0.10 19.35 -0.73
N GLY A 116 0.88 18.56 -1.17
CA GLY A 116 2.27 18.75 -0.77
C GLY A 116 2.63 18.18 0.60
N ALA A 117 1.71 17.50 1.30
CA ALA A 117 2.03 16.80 2.56
C ALA A 117 3.06 15.68 2.36
N VAL A 118 3.00 15.04 1.20
CA VAL A 118 3.98 14.07 0.72
C VAL A 118 4.13 14.23 -0.79
N GLY A 119 5.35 14.08 -1.29
CA GLY A 119 5.56 14.08 -2.73
C GLY A 119 6.94 13.60 -3.13
N GLY A 120 7.12 13.54 -4.44
CA GLY A 120 8.39 13.20 -5.03
C GLY A 120 8.59 13.88 -6.38
N HIS A 121 9.85 14.14 -6.71
CA HIS A 121 10.28 14.64 -8.00
C HIS A 121 11.25 13.65 -8.63
N LEU A 122 10.94 13.23 -9.86
CA LEU A 122 11.89 12.52 -10.69
C LEU A 122 12.84 13.54 -11.33
N ARG A 123 14.13 13.40 -11.01
CA ARG A 123 15.21 14.26 -11.51
C ARG A 123 16.21 13.43 -12.31
N ALA A 124 17.18 14.10 -12.93
CA ALA A 124 18.24 13.45 -13.71
C ALA A 124 19.06 12.44 -12.88
N PHE A 125 19.15 12.65 -11.57
CA PHE A 125 19.85 11.78 -10.63
C PHE A 125 18.90 10.85 -9.84
N GLY A 126 17.67 10.65 -10.31
CA GLY A 126 16.68 9.76 -9.69
C GLY A 126 15.58 10.49 -8.91
N TRP A 127 14.91 9.75 -8.03
CA TRP A 127 13.80 10.22 -7.21
C TRP A 127 14.27 10.99 -5.98
N THR A 128 13.69 12.19 -5.81
CA THR A 128 13.75 12.96 -4.57
C THR A 128 12.40 13.02 -3.90
N PHE A 129 12.31 12.75 -2.60
CA PHE A 129 11.07 12.78 -1.84
C PHE A 129 11.09 13.90 -0.83
N TYR A 130 9.91 14.39 -0.48
CA TYR A 130 9.72 15.34 0.60
C TYR A 130 8.50 14.98 1.43
N PHE A 131 8.56 15.32 2.72
CA PHE A 131 7.53 14.98 3.71
C PHE A 131 7.33 16.15 4.65
N LEU A 132 6.09 16.63 4.78
CA LEU A 132 5.79 17.60 5.83
C LEU A 132 5.90 16.94 7.21
N ASN A 133 6.51 17.63 8.16
CA ASN A 133 6.59 17.17 9.55
C ASN A 133 5.21 16.90 10.17
N GLN A 134 4.16 17.56 9.67
CA GLN A 134 2.77 17.38 10.11
C GLN A 134 2.10 16.14 9.50
N LEU A 135 2.75 15.40 8.59
CA LEU A 135 2.14 14.26 7.89
C LEU A 135 1.52 13.21 8.84
N PRO A 136 2.17 12.79 9.95
CA PRO A 136 1.55 11.87 10.90
C PRO A 136 0.23 12.39 11.49
N ALA A 137 0.18 13.67 11.85
CA ALA A 137 -1.03 14.30 12.39
C ALA A 137 -2.13 14.41 11.33
N ILE A 138 -1.79 14.84 10.11
CA ILE A 138 -2.73 14.93 8.99
C ILE A 138 -3.39 13.57 8.73
N ILE A 139 -2.61 12.48 8.71
CA ILE A 139 -3.15 11.12 8.52
C ILE A 139 -4.06 10.75 9.68
N ALA A 140 -3.58 10.84 10.91
CA ALA A 140 -4.33 10.40 12.09
C ALA A 140 -5.65 11.18 12.26
N ASP A 141 -5.62 12.51 12.09
CA ASP A 141 -6.80 13.37 12.26
C ASP A 141 -7.93 13.08 11.27
N ASN A 142 -7.61 12.52 10.10
CA ASN A 142 -8.59 12.22 9.06
C ASN A 142 -9.01 10.74 9.03
N LEU A 143 -8.15 9.84 9.54
CA LEU A 143 -8.33 8.40 9.40
C LEU A 143 -9.64 7.91 10.03
N GLY A 144 -10.02 8.40 11.22
CA GLY A 144 -11.26 7.97 11.90
C GLY A 144 -12.51 8.17 11.03
N ARG A 145 -12.66 9.35 10.41
CA ARG A 145 -13.78 9.65 9.53
C ARG A 145 -13.79 8.77 8.28
N SER A 146 -12.62 8.55 7.68
CA SER A 146 -12.50 7.68 6.51
C SER A 146 -12.88 6.23 6.85
N LEU A 147 -12.49 5.73 8.02
CA LEU A 147 -12.85 4.40 8.50
C LEU A 147 -14.35 4.27 8.79
N GLU A 148 -14.94 5.25 9.47
CA GLU A 148 -16.40 5.28 9.70
C GLU A 148 -17.17 5.18 8.38
N ARG A 149 -16.76 5.92 7.35
CA ARG A 149 -17.40 5.85 6.03
C ARG A 149 -17.17 4.51 5.33
N ALA A 150 -15.94 4.00 5.38
CA ALA A 150 -15.56 2.75 4.72
C ALA A 150 -16.26 1.54 5.34
N LEU A 151 -16.42 1.55 6.67
CA LEU A 151 -16.85 0.40 7.44
C LEU A 151 -18.31 0.48 7.92
N ALA A 152 -18.96 1.65 7.84
CA ALA A 152 -20.39 1.77 8.16
C ALA A 152 -21.27 0.76 7.40
N PRO A 153 -21.07 0.48 6.09
CA PRO A 153 -21.85 -0.54 5.40
C PRO A 153 -21.63 -1.96 5.93
N LEU A 154 -20.50 -2.21 6.60
CA LEU A 154 -20.12 -3.50 7.19
C LEU A 154 -20.52 -3.60 8.67
N GLY A 155 -21.07 -2.53 9.26
CA GLY A 155 -21.52 -2.51 10.65
C GLY A 155 -20.42 -2.47 11.71
N VAL A 156 -19.15 -2.27 11.32
CA VAL A 156 -18.03 -2.17 12.27
C VAL A 156 -18.02 -0.77 12.89
N ARG A 157 -17.94 -0.71 14.23
CA ARG A 157 -17.92 0.54 15.01
C ARG A 157 -16.75 0.63 15.99
N GLU A 158 -16.29 -0.52 16.48
CA GLU A 158 -15.19 -0.61 17.44
C GLU A 158 -13.90 -1.03 16.73
N TRP A 159 -12.92 -0.13 16.70
CA TRP A 159 -11.64 -0.34 16.02
C TRP A 159 -10.82 -1.48 16.63
N ASN A 160 -11.05 -1.76 17.91
CA ASN A 160 -10.38 -2.84 18.62
C ASN A 160 -11.02 -4.22 18.44
N ASP A 161 -12.17 -4.31 17.77
CA ASP A 161 -12.81 -5.60 17.47
C ASP A 161 -12.31 -6.22 16.16
N VAL A 162 -11.55 -5.47 15.36
CA VAL A 162 -10.99 -5.91 14.09
C VAL A 162 -9.47 -6.02 14.14
N PHE A 163 -8.91 -6.80 13.20
CA PHE A 163 -7.47 -6.85 12.97
C PHE A 163 -7.04 -5.68 12.07
N TRP A 164 -5.76 -5.33 12.13
CA TRP A 164 -5.20 -4.18 11.41
C TRP A 164 -4.01 -4.59 10.56
N VAL A 165 -4.00 -4.11 9.32
CA VAL A 165 -2.84 -4.15 8.42
C VAL A 165 -2.60 -2.73 7.94
N ALA A 166 -1.75 -1.99 8.66
CA ALA A 166 -1.37 -0.63 8.31
C ALA A 166 -0.08 -0.62 7.51
N HIS A 167 0.03 0.29 6.53
CA HIS A 167 1.31 0.51 5.86
C HIS A 167 2.34 1.07 6.88
N PRO A 168 3.48 0.40 7.07
CA PRO A 168 4.51 0.87 7.99
C PRO A 168 5.37 1.96 7.34
N GLY A 169 4.82 3.18 7.23
CA GLY A 169 5.52 4.29 6.58
C GLY A 169 6.65 4.87 7.44
N ASN A 170 6.39 5.06 8.74
CA ASN A 170 7.38 5.36 9.76
C ASN A 170 6.76 5.12 11.16
N TRP A 171 7.61 5.15 12.20
CA TRP A 171 7.18 5.02 13.59
C TRP A 171 6.14 6.06 14.01
N ALA A 172 6.36 7.33 13.67
CA ALA A 172 5.51 8.44 14.08
C ALA A 172 4.07 8.36 13.54
N ILE A 173 3.87 7.83 12.33
CA ILE A 173 2.55 7.59 11.73
C ILE A 173 1.82 6.49 12.51
N MET A 174 2.51 5.38 12.81
CA MET A 174 1.90 4.28 13.58
C MET A 174 1.52 4.74 14.99
N ASP A 175 2.39 5.49 15.66
CA ASP A 175 2.13 6.03 17.00
C ASP A 175 0.96 7.03 16.98
N ALA A 176 0.89 7.90 15.97
CA ALA A 176 -0.20 8.86 15.82
C ALA A 176 -1.56 8.16 15.56
N ILE A 177 -1.58 7.11 14.74
CA ILE A 177 -2.78 6.31 14.47
C ILE A 177 -3.25 5.59 15.75
N GLU A 178 -2.33 4.92 16.45
CA GLU A 178 -2.61 4.19 17.70
C GLU A 178 -3.22 5.12 18.75
N ALA A 179 -2.60 6.29 18.97
CA ALA A 179 -3.08 7.27 19.93
C ALA A 179 -4.44 7.88 19.53
N LYS A 180 -4.62 8.24 18.26
CA LYS A 180 -5.83 8.93 17.79
C LYS A 180 -7.05 8.01 17.80
N LEU A 181 -6.88 6.76 17.41
CA LEU A 181 -7.97 5.77 17.35
C LEU A 181 -8.09 4.94 18.64
N GLN A 182 -7.23 5.21 19.64
CA GLN A 182 -7.20 4.49 20.92
C GLN A 182 -7.10 2.97 20.71
N LEU A 183 -6.21 2.57 19.81
CA LEU A 183 -5.98 1.15 19.51
C LEU A 183 -5.23 0.49 20.66
N SER A 184 -5.54 -0.76 20.94
CA SER A 184 -4.73 -1.60 21.81
C SER A 184 -3.32 -1.76 21.20
N PRO A 185 -2.25 -1.84 22.02
CA PRO A 185 -0.86 -1.85 21.52
C PRO A 185 -0.53 -3.01 20.57
N ASP A 186 -1.28 -4.11 20.63
CA ASP A 186 -1.11 -5.27 19.77
C ASP A 186 -1.64 -5.05 18.34
N LYS A 187 -2.52 -4.07 18.12
CA LYS A 187 -3.20 -3.89 16.83
C LYS A 187 -2.25 -3.54 15.70
N LEU A 188 -1.24 -2.72 15.96
CA LEU A 188 -0.23 -2.35 14.95
C LEU A 188 1.05 -3.19 15.04
N SER A 189 1.06 -4.27 15.84
CA SER A 189 2.25 -5.12 16.06
C SER A 189 2.85 -5.68 14.76
N THR A 190 2.01 -6.10 13.82
CA THR A 190 2.46 -6.63 12.52
C THR A 190 3.12 -5.55 11.68
N ALA A 191 2.56 -4.34 11.64
CA ALA A 191 3.16 -3.22 10.91
C ALA A 191 4.51 -2.82 11.52
N ARG A 192 4.59 -2.75 12.86
CA ARG A 192 5.83 -2.49 13.59
C ARG A 192 6.89 -3.55 13.30
N HIS A 193 6.53 -4.82 13.28
CA HIS A 193 7.44 -5.92 12.97
C HIS A 193 7.99 -5.87 11.54
N VAL A 194 7.16 -5.47 10.56
CA VAL A 194 7.62 -5.33 9.17
C VAL A 194 8.54 -4.13 8.98
N PHE A 195 8.41 -3.09 9.82
CA PHE A 195 9.26 -1.89 9.74
C PHE A 195 10.67 -2.09 10.32
N THR A 196 10.85 -3.05 11.24
CA THR A 196 12.13 -3.33 11.92
C THR A 196 13.04 -4.22 11.09
#